data_AF-A0A1Y2CM56-F1
#
_entry.id   AF-A0A1Y2CM56-F1
#
_cell.length_a   1.000
_cell.length_b   1.000
_cell.length_c   1.000
_cell.angle_alpha   90.00
_cell.angle_beta   90.00
_cell.angle_gamma   90.00
#
_symmetry.space_group_name_H-M   'P 1'
#
loop_
_entity.id
_entity.type
_entity.pdbx_description
1 polymer ?
#
loop_
_entity_poly.entity_id
_entity_poly.type
_entity_poly.pdbx_seq_one_letter_code
_entity_poly.pdbx_strand_id
1 'polypeptide(L)'
;MSGLDQSQYASMMPGAPAQKVSEAEKKEINDTLVACYNNLAACQIKLSNWPRVVASANQVLKLTPTNAKALYRRGMAYRELNELAKAESDLTKADELAPGDNGVKLELAKLKKRYAEYDKKQKKEWAGLFDRMAKNEEKE
;
A
#
# COMPACT_ATOMS: atom_id res chain seq x y z
N MET A 1 -7.71 -20.97 -10.29
CA MET A 1 -8.16 -20.59 -11.64
C MET A 1 -6.96 -20.07 -12.41
N SER A 2 -6.13 -21.00 -12.90
CA SER A 2 -5.10 -20.68 -13.88
C SER A 2 -5.81 -20.32 -15.18
N GLY A 3 -5.68 -19.07 -15.61
CA GLY A 3 -6.16 -18.66 -16.93
C GLY A 3 -5.57 -19.56 -18.01
N LEU A 4 -6.28 -19.69 -19.13
CA LEU A 4 -5.80 -20.41 -20.31
C LEU A 4 -4.38 -19.96 -20.63
N ASP A 5 -3.47 -20.91 -20.70
CA ASP A 5 -2.09 -20.66 -21.10
C ASP A 5 -2.07 -20.04 -22.49
N GLN A 6 -1.20 -19.07 -22.71
CA GLN A 6 -1.13 -18.28 -23.93
C GLN A 6 -0.86 -19.19 -25.16
N SER A 7 -0.23 -20.34 -24.93
CA SER A 7 -0.02 -21.40 -25.93
C SER A 7 -1.32 -22.10 -26.37
N GLN A 8 -2.25 -22.37 -25.44
CA GLN A 8 -3.54 -22.99 -25.72
C GLN A 8 -4.47 -22.03 -26.48
N TYR A 9 -4.36 -20.73 -26.20
CA TYR A 9 -5.15 -19.71 -26.89
C TYR A 9 -4.72 -19.57 -28.37
N ALA A 10 -3.41 -19.66 -28.63
CA ALA A 10 -2.85 -19.55 -29.97
C ALA A 10 -3.23 -20.73 -30.88
N SER A 11 -3.38 -21.95 -30.34
CA SER A 11 -3.79 -23.12 -31.13
C SER A 11 -5.27 -23.12 -31.50
N MET A 12 -6.12 -22.47 -30.69
CA MET A 12 -7.57 -22.40 -30.93
C MET A 12 -7.97 -21.34 -31.95
N MET A 13 -7.11 -20.37 -32.23
CA MET A 13 -7.37 -19.26 -33.15
C MET A 13 -6.21 -19.05 -34.14
N PRO A 14 -5.88 -20.04 -34.99
CA PRO A 14 -4.81 -19.90 -35.97
C PRO A 14 -5.16 -18.80 -36.99
N GLY A 15 -4.38 -17.71 -37.00
CA GLY A 15 -4.55 -16.60 -37.93
C GLY A 15 -5.39 -15.42 -37.42
N ALA A 16 -5.86 -15.44 -36.16
CA ALA A 16 -6.41 -14.23 -35.56
C ALA A 16 -5.27 -13.19 -35.42
N PRO A 17 -5.34 -12.04 -36.11
CA PRO A 17 -4.35 -11.00 -35.89
C PRO A 17 -4.42 -10.63 -34.41
N ALA A 18 -3.27 -10.62 -33.72
CA ALA A 18 -3.19 -9.98 -32.42
C ALA A 18 -3.74 -8.56 -32.62
N GLN A 19 -4.93 -8.29 -32.09
CA GLN A 19 -5.59 -7.00 -32.26
C GLN A 19 -4.61 -5.94 -31.73
N LYS A 20 -4.06 -5.13 -32.64
CA LYS A 20 -3.17 -4.04 -32.26
C LYS A 20 -4.03 -3.01 -31.56
N VAL A 21 -4.09 -3.10 -30.23
CA VAL A 21 -4.76 -2.12 -29.38
C VAL A 21 -4.11 -0.77 -29.65
N SER A 22 -4.91 0.19 -30.10
CA SER A 22 -4.47 1.55 -30.34
C SER A 22 -4.04 2.21 -29.03
N GLU A 23 -3.24 3.27 -29.12
CA GLU A 23 -2.77 3.97 -27.93
C GLU A 23 -3.93 4.62 -27.16
N ALA A 24 -4.99 5.03 -27.86
CA ALA A 24 -6.22 5.54 -27.26
C ALA A 24 -6.95 4.46 -26.44
N GLU A 25 -7.12 3.27 -27.00
CA GLU A 25 -7.74 2.14 -26.30
C GLU A 25 -6.90 1.71 -25.09
N LYS A 26 -5.56 1.67 -25.20
CA LYS A 26 -4.69 1.38 -24.05
C LYS A 26 -4.88 2.40 -22.92
N LYS A 27 -5.00 3.69 -23.27
CA LYS A 27 -5.24 4.75 -22.30
C LYS A 27 -6.58 4.54 -21.59
N GLU A 28 -7.66 4.27 -22.32
CA GLU A 28 -8.99 4.01 -21.74
C GLU A 28 -8.99 2.78 -20.82
N ILE A 29 -8.31 1.71 -21.24
CA ILE A 29 -8.12 0.51 -20.41
C ILE A 29 -7.39 0.87 -19.10
N ASN A 30 -6.30 1.62 -19.19
CA ASN A 30 -5.52 2.04 -18.02
C ASN A 30 -6.34 2.92 -17.07
N ASP A 31 -7.06 3.91 -17.59
CA ASP A 31 -7.92 4.81 -16.81
C ASP A 31 -9.02 4.01 -16.08
N THR A 32 -9.61 3.03 -16.76
CA THR A 32 -10.61 2.12 -16.18
C THR A 32 -9.99 1.23 -15.09
N LEU A 33 -8.81 0.66 -15.33
CA LEU A 33 -8.09 -0.15 -14.34
C LEU A 33 -7.75 0.68 -13.08
N VAL A 34 -7.28 1.91 -13.26
CA VAL A 34 -7.00 2.84 -12.15
C VAL A 34 -8.25 3.08 -11.30
N ALA A 35 -9.40 3.31 -11.92
CA ALA A 35 -10.67 3.49 -11.20
C ALA A 35 -11.08 2.22 -10.44
N CYS A 36 -11.03 1.05 -11.10
CA CYS A 36 -11.37 -0.23 -10.52
C CYS A 36 -10.50 -0.59 -9.30
N TYR A 37 -9.18 -0.50 -9.43
CA TYR A 37 -8.27 -0.81 -8.32
C TYR A 37 -8.40 0.19 -7.16
N ASN A 38 -8.67 1.47 -7.44
CA ASN A 38 -8.94 2.45 -6.40
C ASN A 38 -10.21 2.14 -5.61
N ASN A 39 -11.28 1.74 -6.30
CA ASN A 39 -12.54 1.34 -5.67
C ASN A 39 -12.38 0.04 -4.89
N LEU A 40 -11.65 -0.93 -5.45
CA LEU A 40 -11.33 -2.19 -4.79
C LEU A 40 -10.53 -1.96 -3.49
N ALA A 41 -9.51 -1.09 -3.52
CA ALA A 41 -8.76 -0.71 -2.33
C ALA A 41 -9.67 -0.07 -1.27
N ALA A 42 -10.61 0.79 -1.67
CA ALA A 42 -11.58 1.38 -0.76
C ALA A 42 -12.51 0.34 -0.11
N CYS A 43 -12.96 -0.68 -0.85
CA CYS A 43 -13.73 -1.79 -0.30
C CYS A 43 -12.89 -2.63 0.68
N GLN A 44 -11.64 -2.92 0.34
CA GLN A 44 -10.73 -3.69 1.21
C GLN A 44 -10.40 -2.97 2.51
N ILE A 45 -10.33 -1.63 2.49
CA ILE A 45 -10.20 -0.80 3.70
C ILE A 45 -11.39 -1.02 4.63
N LYS A 46 -12.63 -1.02 4.11
CA LYS A 46 -13.83 -1.30 4.92
C LYS A 46 -13.81 -2.70 5.53
N LEU A 47 -13.17 -3.65 4.86
CA LEU A 47 -12.96 -5.02 5.35
C LEU A 47 -11.70 -5.16 6.22
N SER A 48 -10.96 -4.08 6.48
CA SER A 48 -9.69 -4.06 7.21
C SER A 48 -8.63 -5.05 6.65
N ASN A 49 -8.69 -5.35 5.35
CA ASN A 49 -7.74 -6.26 4.70
C ASN A 49 -6.54 -5.47 4.16
N TRP A 50 -5.71 -4.97 5.07
CA TRP A 50 -4.59 -4.07 4.77
C TRP A 50 -3.58 -4.61 3.75
N PRO A 51 -3.18 -5.89 3.77
CA PRO A 51 -2.28 -6.43 2.74
C PRO A 51 -2.86 -6.33 1.33
N ARG A 52 -4.17 -6.57 1.17
CA ARG A 52 -4.83 -6.43 -0.13
C ARG A 52 -4.96 -4.97 -0.57
N VAL A 53 -5.16 -4.05 0.38
CA VAL A 53 -5.16 -2.60 0.09
C VAL A 53 -3.83 -2.20 -0.52
N VAL A 54 -2.71 -2.63 0.07
CA VAL A 54 -1.37 -2.37 -0.46
C VAL A 54 -1.22 -2.94 -1.87
N ALA A 55 -1.62 -4.20 -2.09
CA ALA A 55 -1.54 -4.82 -3.41
C ALA A 55 -2.35 -4.07 -4.47
N SER A 56 -3.56 -3.64 -4.13
CA SER A 56 -4.46 -2.93 -5.06
C SER A 56 -3.96 -1.51 -5.35
N ALA A 57 -3.48 -0.79 -4.33
CA ALA A 57 -2.87 0.51 -4.50
C ALA A 57 -1.57 0.44 -5.32
N ASN A 58 -0.78 -0.63 -5.17
CA ASN A 58 0.40 -0.85 -6.00
C ASN A 58 0.07 -0.98 -7.49
N GLN A 59 -1.07 -1.60 -7.84
CA GLN A 59 -1.49 -1.67 -9.25
C GLN A 59 -1.83 -0.29 -9.79
N VAL A 60 -2.52 0.54 -9.01
CA VAL A 60 -2.79 1.94 -9.39
C VAL A 60 -1.49 2.71 -9.59
N LEU A 61 -0.53 2.58 -8.67
CA LEU A 61 0.71 3.35 -8.70
C LEU A 61 1.69 2.90 -9.80
N LYS A 62 1.55 1.67 -10.30
CA LYS A 62 2.27 1.22 -11.52
C LYS A 62 1.75 1.93 -12.78
N LEU A 63 0.44 2.17 -12.84
CA LEU A 63 -0.21 2.83 -13.98
C LEU A 63 -0.15 4.36 -13.86
N THR A 64 -0.30 4.89 -12.65
CA THR A 64 -0.32 6.31 -12.34
C THR A 64 0.44 6.56 -11.03
N PRO A 65 1.77 6.75 -11.10
CA PRO A 65 2.61 6.94 -9.90
C PRO A 65 2.23 8.13 -9.02
N THR A 66 1.58 9.13 -9.60
CA THR A 66 1.14 10.37 -8.93
C THR A 66 -0.32 10.32 -8.46
N ASN A 67 -0.91 9.13 -8.33
CA ASN A 67 -2.28 9.02 -7.84
C ASN A 67 -2.36 9.22 -6.32
N ALA A 68 -2.73 10.44 -5.90
CA ALA A 68 -2.83 10.82 -4.49
C ALA A 68 -3.76 9.89 -3.68
N LYS A 69 -4.88 9.42 -4.26
CA LYS A 69 -5.81 8.52 -3.57
C LYS A 69 -5.18 7.14 -3.29
N ALA A 70 -4.41 6.61 -4.23
CA ALA A 70 -3.72 5.34 -4.05
C ALA A 70 -2.59 5.45 -3.02
N LEU A 71 -1.79 6.53 -3.06
CA LEU A 71 -0.76 6.81 -2.05
C LEU A 71 -1.38 6.93 -0.66
N TYR A 72 -2.45 7.73 -0.51
CA TYR A 72 -3.18 7.87 0.75
C TYR A 72 -3.66 6.52 1.30
N ARG A 73 -4.32 5.70 0.46
CA ARG A 73 -4.84 4.39 0.87
C ARG A 73 -3.73 3.41 1.24
N ARG A 74 -2.62 3.41 0.50
CA ARG A 74 -1.46 2.56 0.77
C ARG A 74 -0.74 2.99 2.06
N GLY A 75 -0.58 4.29 2.27
CA GLY A 75 -0.01 4.84 3.49
C GLY A 75 -0.83 4.50 4.73
N MET A 76 -2.16 4.61 4.65
CA MET A 76 -3.06 4.16 5.71
C MET A 76 -2.91 2.66 6.00
N ALA A 77 -2.82 1.81 4.96
CA ALA A 77 -2.62 0.38 5.14
C ALA A 77 -1.26 0.06 5.77
N TYR A 78 -0.18 0.74 5.38
CA TYR A 78 1.13 0.59 6.01
C TYR A 78 1.13 0.99 7.48
N ARG A 79 0.39 2.05 7.85
CA ARG A 79 0.21 2.45 9.25
C ARG A 79 -0.41 1.32 10.08
N GLU A 80 -1.45 0.67 9.55
CA GLU A 80 -2.12 -0.45 10.24
C GLU A 80 -1.25 -1.72 10.29
N LEU A 81 -0.37 -1.91 9.31
CA LEU A 81 0.63 -2.99 9.30
C LEU A 81 1.88 -2.68 10.15
N ASN A 82 1.91 -1.54 10.85
CA ASN A 82 3.07 -1.02 11.59
C ASN A 82 4.33 -0.79 10.72
N GLU A 83 4.19 -0.65 9.40
CA GLU A 83 5.27 -0.26 8.49
C GLU A 83 5.37 1.27 8.42
N LEU A 84 5.67 1.90 9.58
CA LEU A 84 5.49 3.34 9.78
C LEU A 84 6.29 4.22 8.81
N ALA A 85 7.52 3.82 8.46
CA ALA A 85 8.36 4.58 7.53
C ALA A 85 7.80 4.61 6.11
N LYS A 86 7.21 3.49 5.65
CA LYS A 86 6.55 3.43 4.34
C LYS A 86 5.25 4.24 4.35
N ALA A 87 4.52 4.18 5.47
CA ALA A 87 3.34 5.01 5.66
C ALA A 87 3.66 6.50 5.57
N GLU A 88 4.75 6.95 6.20
CA GLU A 88 5.20 8.35 6.17
C GLU A 88 5.55 8.79 4.75
N SER A 89 6.35 8.01 4.03
CA SER A 89 6.71 8.31 2.64
C SER A 89 5.48 8.47 1.75
N ASP A 90 4.51 7.56 1.85
CA ASP A 90 3.32 7.61 1.01
C ASP A 90 2.37 8.75 1.37
N LEU A 91 2.15 9.00 2.67
CA LEU A 91 1.25 10.06 3.12
C LEU A 91 1.84 11.45 2.86
N THR A 92 3.15 11.64 2.99
CA THR A 92 3.82 12.90 2.65
C THR A 92 3.68 13.19 1.15
N LYS A 93 3.94 12.21 0.28
CA LYS A 93 3.71 12.38 -1.16
C LYS A 93 2.25 12.65 -1.50
N ALA A 94 1.31 12.04 -0.79
CA ALA A 94 -0.11 12.32 -0.96
C ALA A 94 -0.46 13.76 -0.58
N ASP A 95 0.14 14.31 0.48
CA ASP A 95 -0.05 15.70 0.91
C ASP A 95 0.58 16.70 -0.09
N GLU A 96 1.74 16.37 -0.64
CA GLU A 96 2.38 17.17 -1.70
C GLU A 96 1.52 17.25 -2.98
N LEU A 97 0.87 16.15 -3.35
CA LEU A 97 0.04 16.06 -4.56
C LEU A 97 -1.37 16.65 -4.37
N ALA A 98 -1.90 16.62 -3.16
CA ALA A 98 -3.22 17.14 -2.81
C ALA A 98 -3.17 17.96 -1.52
N PRO A 99 -2.48 19.12 -1.53
CA PRO A 99 -2.30 19.94 -0.34
C PRO A 99 -3.66 20.44 0.15
N GLY A 100 -3.94 20.20 1.43
CA GLY A 100 -5.23 20.60 2.02
C GLY A 100 -6.26 19.48 2.14
N ASP A 101 -5.94 18.26 1.68
CA ASP A 101 -6.79 17.10 1.98
C ASP A 101 -6.80 16.79 3.49
N ASN A 102 -7.95 17.04 4.12
CA ASN A 102 -8.13 16.82 5.55
C ASN A 102 -7.95 15.34 5.96
N GLY A 103 -8.26 14.41 5.05
CA GLY A 103 -8.05 12.97 5.26
C GLY A 103 -6.56 12.64 5.38
N VAL A 104 -5.74 13.16 4.46
CA VAL A 104 -4.28 12.96 4.48
C VAL A 104 -3.65 13.54 5.75
N LYS A 105 -4.02 14.78 6.12
CA LYS A 105 -3.55 15.43 7.35
C LYS A 105 -3.92 14.65 8.61
N LEU A 106 -5.14 14.12 8.65
CA LEU A 106 -5.61 13.31 9.77
C LEU A 106 -4.81 11.99 9.87
N GLU A 107 -4.53 11.32 8.76
CA GLU A 107 -3.71 10.11 8.77
C GLU A 107 -2.25 10.38 9.17
N LEU A 108 -1.65 11.50 8.72
CA LEU A 108 -0.33 11.93 9.19
C LEU A 108 -0.30 12.18 10.71
N ALA A 109 -1.36 12.80 11.26
CA ALA A 109 -1.48 12.98 12.70
C ALA A 109 -1.60 11.64 13.46
N LYS A 110 -2.36 10.68 12.93
CA LYS A 110 -2.43 9.32 13.49
C LYS A 110 -1.09 8.59 13.40
N LEU A 111 -0.36 8.76 12.30
CA LEU A 111 0.95 8.17 12.11
C LEU A 111 1.97 8.68 13.15
N LYS A 112 2.00 9.99 13.41
CA LYS A 112 2.85 10.59 14.46
C LYS A 112 2.55 9.99 15.84
N LYS A 113 1.28 9.77 16.17
CA LYS A 113 0.90 9.11 17.43
C LYS A 113 1.43 7.67 17.49
N ARG A 114 1.30 6.90 16.40
CA ARG A 114 1.83 5.53 16.32
C ARG A 114 3.34 5.47 16.48
N TYR A 115 4.09 6.43 15.93
CA TYR A 115 5.53 6.55 16.17
C TYR A 115 5.86 6.76 17.65
N ALA A 116 5.20 7.71 18.30
CA ALA A 116 5.43 7.97 19.72
C ALA A 116 5.12 6.75 20.61
N GLU A 117 4.06 6.00 20.29
CA GLU A 117 3.71 4.75 20.96
C GLU A 117 4.76 3.65 20.72
N TYR A 118 5.24 3.53 19.48
CA TYR A 118 6.30 2.59 19.11
C TYR A 118 7.60 2.87 19.90
N ASP A 119 8.04 4.12 19.91
CA ASP A 119 9.25 4.54 20.63
C ASP A 119 9.12 4.32 22.15
N LYS A 120 7.95 4.63 22.71
CA LYS A 120 7.69 4.40 24.14
C LYS A 120 7.74 2.91 24.47
N LYS A 121 7.18 2.05 23.60
CA LYS A 121 7.21 0.60 23.76
C LYS A 121 8.65 0.06 23.69
N GLN A 122 9.41 0.49 22.69
CA GLN A 122 10.82 0.11 22.54
C GLN A 122 11.67 0.49 23.76
N LYS A 123 11.54 1.73 24.25
CA LYS A 123 12.27 2.18 25.47
C LYS A 123 11.93 1.32 26.69
N LYS A 124 10.66 0.96 26.87
CA LYS A 124 10.22 0.11 27.98
C LYS A 124 10.77 -1.31 27.86
N GLU A 125 10.72 -1.89 26.67
CA GLU A 125 11.27 -3.23 26.40
C GLU A 125 12.78 -3.28 26.64
N TRP A 126 13.50 -2.24 26.20
CA TRP A 126 14.94 -2.17 26.36
C TRP A 126 15.37 -1.98 27.83
N ALA A 127 14.70 -1.09 28.58
CA ALA A 127 14.92 -0.94 30.02
C ALA A 127 14.74 -2.28 30.77
N GLY A 128 13.64 -2.99 30.50
CA GLY A 128 13.39 -4.29 31.12
C GLY A 128 14.33 -5.42 30.65
N LEU A 129 15.04 -5.24 29.54
CA LEU A 129 16.11 -6.14 29.11
C LEU A 129 17.40 -5.87 29.91
N PHE A 130 17.78 -4.60 30.07
CA PHE A 130 18.93 -4.22 30.90
C PHE A 130 18.78 -4.66 32.35
N ASP A 131 17.60 -4.48 32.95
CA ASP A 131 17.31 -4.94 34.32
C ASP A 131 17.48 -6.47 34.47
N ARG A 132 17.21 -7.24 33.41
CA ARG A 132 17.38 -8.69 33.40
C ARG A 132 18.83 -9.10 33.22
N MET A 133 19.60 -8.37 32.41
CA MET A 133 21.02 -8.62 32.22
C MET A 133 21.80 -8.38 33.52
N ALA A 134 21.55 -7.25 34.19
CA ALA A 134 22.19 -6.93 35.47
C ALA A 134 21.95 -8.02 36.54
N LYS A 135 20.72 -8.53 36.64
CA LYS A 135 20.37 -9.59 37.60
C LYS A 135 20.99 -10.96 37.29
N ASN A 136 21.41 -11.20 36.06
CA ASN A 136 22.07 -12.44 35.68
C ASN A 136 23.58 -12.36 35.92
N GLU A 137 24.20 -11.19 35.74
CA GLU A 137 25.61 -10.95 36.08
C GLU A 137 25.88 -11.02 37.59
N GLU A 138 24.93 -10.60 38.44
CA GLU A 138 25.05 -10.73 39.91
C GLU A 138 24.92 -12.17 40.42
N LYS A 139 24.51 -13.12 39.57
CA LYS A 139 24.30 -14.53 39.94
C LYS A 139 25.42 -15.46 39.48
N GLU A 140 26.41 -14.95 38.75
CA GLU A 140 27.67 -15.64 38.40
C GLU A 140 28.80 -15.18 39.33
#